data_AF-K2B9U0-F1
#
_entry.id   AF-K2B9U0-F1
#
_cell.length_a   1.000
_cell.length_b   1.000
_cell.length_c   1.000
_cell.angle_alpha   90.00
_cell.angle_beta   90.00
_cell.angle_gamma   90.00
#
_symmetry.space_group_name_H-M   'P 1'
#
loop_
_entity.id
_entity.type
_entity.pdbx_description
1 polymer ?
#
loop_
_entity_poly.entity_id
_entity_poly.type
_entity_poly.pdbx_seq_one_letter_code
_entity_poly.pdbx_strand_id
1 'polypeptide(L)'
;MHTDYQPEKIEAAAQSDWQKTAAFVATEETHREKYYCLSMLPYPSGELHMGHTRNYTIGDVIARYQRMKGKNVLQPMGWDAFGLPAENAAIQRKLAPSEWTRNNIEKMRGQLKKMGFAIDWSREIATCDVDYYRWEQWLFIQLVKKGLAYKKKSLVNWDPVDQTVLANEQVVDGKGWRSGAPVERREISQWFLKITDYAEELLTGLDELNEWPQQVVHMQRNWIGKSVGVEIDFKIDGSHVTIYTTRPDTLMGVTYLGIAIEHPLAQIAAEKNPALKQFLEQNKKSGVSEADIATQEKCGMATGLFATHPITQQKIPVWVTNFVLMDYGSGAVMAVPAHDERDHEFAKKYNLTIQPVIKAPKTWDFDQAAFTDYGTLFNSGEFDGLNGDDAIEKIQQHLIEKNSGKIRVNYRLRDWGISRQRYWGTPIPMIHCDDCGDVPVNENDLPVVLPEHLIPTGAGSPLASYEAFYKTTCPACGKN
;
A
#
# COMPACT_ATOMS: atom_id res chain seq x y z
N MET A 1 33.60 15.86 45.50
CA MET A 1 32.67 16.55 44.57
C MET A 1 33.41 17.79 44.07
N HIS A 2 33.65 17.92 42.76
CA HIS A 2 34.16 19.19 42.22
C HIS A 2 33.04 20.25 42.33
N THR A 3 33.41 21.52 42.50
CA THR A 3 32.46 22.63 42.65
C THR A 3 31.73 22.98 41.35
N ASP A 4 32.35 22.73 40.20
CA ASP A 4 31.76 23.01 38.88
C ASP A 4 31.29 21.72 38.19
N TYR A 5 30.13 21.79 37.54
CA TYR A 5 29.59 20.69 36.75
C TYR A 5 30.41 20.51 35.46
N GLN A 6 31.05 19.34 35.31
CA GLN A 6 31.90 18.99 34.17
C GLN A 6 31.33 17.77 33.43
N PRO A 7 30.43 17.97 32.44
CA PRO A 7 29.70 16.87 31.80
C PRO A 7 30.64 15.85 31.16
N GLU A 8 31.66 16.29 30.39
CA GLU A 8 32.59 15.39 29.72
C GLU A 8 33.26 14.35 30.65
N LYS A 9 33.54 14.70 31.91
CA LYS A 9 34.13 13.76 32.87
C LYS A 9 33.09 12.81 33.47
N ILE A 10 31.92 13.34 33.84
CA ILE A 10 30.90 12.59 34.57
C ILE A 10 30.17 11.62 33.63
N GLU A 11 29.83 12.06 32.43
CA GLU A 11 29.15 11.25 31.42
C GLU A 11 30.01 10.05 31.00
N ALA A 12 31.28 10.27 30.67
CA ALA A 12 32.19 9.21 30.27
C ALA A 12 32.41 8.17 31.39
N ALA A 13 32.53 8.62 32.65
CA ALA A 13 32.67 7.74 33.80
C ALA A 13 31.42 6.88 34.00
N ALA A 14 30.22 7.49 33.96
CA ALA A 14 28.95 6.78 34.14
C ALA A 14 28.70 5.77 33.01
N GLN A 15 28.94 6.16 31.75
CA GLN A 15 28.82 5.28 30.59
C GLN A 15 29.78 4.09 30.69
N SER A 16 31.03 4.32 31.10
CA SER A 16 32.00 3.25 31.32
C SER A 16 31.57 2.30 32.43
N ASP A 17 31.01 2.79 33.52
CA ASP A 17 30.51 1.97 34.62
C ASP A 17 29.34 1.08 34.16
N TRP A 18 28.37 1.66 33.46
CA TRP A 18 27.24 0.90 32.92
C TRP A 18 27.67 -0.17 31.92
N GLN A 19 28.67 0.10 31.09
CA GLN A 19 29.20 -0.89 30.17
C GLN A 19 29.93 -2.02 30.90
N LYS A 20 30.79 -1.70 31.88
CA LYS A 20 31.56 -2.70 32.66
C LYS A 20 30.66 -3.63 33.46
N THR A 21 29.57 -3.09 34.00
CA THR A 21 28.60 -3.85 34.79
C THR A 21 27.53 -4.53 33.93
N ALA A 22 27.64 -4.43 32.59
CA ALA A 22 26.61 -4.87 31.65
C ALA A 22 25.21 -4.36 32.04
N ALA A 23 25.16 -3.13 32.55
CA ALA A 23 24.04 -2.67 33.36
C ALA A 23 22.72 -2.81 32.62
N PHE A 24 22.67 -2.62 31.30
CA PHE A 24 21.44 -2.64 30.50
C PHE A 24 21.20 -3.92 29.71
N VAL A 25 22.04 -4.95 29.86
CA VAL A 25 21.81 -6.24 29.20
C VAL A 25 20.58 -6.90 29.81
N ALA A 26 19.65 -7.33 28.96
CA ALA A 26 18.43 -8.03 29.36
C ALA A 26 18.57 -9.52 29.11
N THR A 27 18.13 -10.33 30.06
CA THR A 27 18.07 -11.80 29.98
C THR A 27 16.63 -12.25 30.19
N GLU A 28 16.26 -13.45 29.73
CA GLU A 28 14.89 -13.98 29.83
C GLU A 28 14.55 -14.47 31.26
N GLU A 29 14.61 -13.57 32.23
CA GLU A 29 14.31 -13.82 33.64
C GLU A 29 12.79 -13.92 33.87
N THR A 30 12.32 -15.09 34.31
CA THR A 30 10.89 -15.35 34.56
C THR A 30 10.38 -14.84 35.91
N HIS A 31 11.26 -14.49 36.84
CA HIS A 31 10.92 -14.05 38.19
C HIS A 31 10.72 -12.53 38.32
N ARG A 32 11.00 -11.77 37.25
CA ARG A 32 10.77 -10.31 37.18
C ARG A 32 9.76 -10.00 36.09
N GLU A 33 8.93 -9.00 36.34
CA GLU A 33 8.01 -8.51 35.32
C GLU A 33 8.81 -7.93 34.14
N LYS A 34 8.58 -8.44 32.92
CA LYS A 34 9.24 -7.94 31.72
C LYS A 34 8.71 -6.58 31.29
N TYR A 35 9.53 -5.80 30.59
CA TYR A 35 9.09 -4.63 29.85
C TYR A 35 9.93 -4.48 28.58
N TYR A 36 9.29 -4.38 27.41
CA TYR A 36 9.96 -4.15 26.15
C TYR A 36 9.71 -2.69 25.74
N CYS A 37 10.75 -1.85 25.81
CA CYS A 37 10.71 -0.48 25.32
C CYS A 37 11.40 -0.40 23.95
N LEU A 38 10.62 -0.19 22.88
CA LEU A 38 11.13 -0.13 21.52
C LEU A 38 10.94 1.26 20.93
N SER A 39 12.03 1.87 20.49
CA SER A 39 12.01 2.99 19.54
C SER A 39 12.24 2.47 18.13
N MET A 40 11.59 3.07 17.13
CA MET A 40 11.85 2.73 15.72
C MET A 40 13.35 2.87 15.40
N LEU A 41 13.96 1.80 14.91
CA LEU A 41 15.37 1.75 14.54
C LEU A 41 15.69 2.74 13.40
N PRO A 42 16.89 3.36 13.39
CA PRO A 42 17.27 4.34 12.38
C PRO A 42 17.70 3.70 11.05
N TYR A 43 17.49 4.44 9.96
CA TYR A 43 18.21 4.22 8.71
C TYR A 43 19.66 4.72 8.86
N PRO A 44 20.70 3.93 8.51
CA PRO A 44 22.10 4.35 8.57
C PRO A 44 22.49 5.19 7.34
N SER A 45 21.74 6.25 7.08
CA SER A 45 21.92 7.11 5.89
C SER A 45 22.92 8.26 6.09
N GLY A 46 23.49 8.41 7.28
CA GLY A 46 24.47 9.46 7.59
C GLY A 46 24.72 9.62 9.09
N GLU A 47 24.37 10.78 9.63
CA GLU A 47 24.54 11.12 11.05
C GLU A 47 23.20 11.22 11.77
N LEU A 48 23.20 11.06 13.09
CA LEU A 48 22.03 11.39 13.90
C LEU A 48 21.70 12.89 13.80
N HIS A 49 20.42 13.20 13.94
CA HIS A 49 19.87 14.56 13.95
C HIS A 49 18.90 14.69 15.12
N MET A 50 18.44 15.91 15.44
CA MET A 50 17.61 16.13 16.64
C MET A 50 16.31 15.31 16.69
N GLY A 51 15.73 14.95 15.54
CA GLY A 51 14.62 13.98 15.49
C GLY A 51 14.97 12.62 16.09
N HIS A 52 16.16 12.08 15.78
CA HIS A 52 16.67 10.84 16.37
C HIS A 52 16.87 11.00 17.88
N THR A 53 17.55 12.07 18.30
CA THR A 53 17.78 12.36 19.72
C THR A 53 16.45 12.44 20.49
N ARG A 54 15.45 13.15 19.96
CA ARG A 54 14.12 13.22 20.58
C ARG A 54 13.50 11.84 20.75
N ASN A 55 13.48 11.03 19.68
CA ASN A 55 12.86 9.70 19.70
C ASN A 55 13.53 8.77 20.73
N TYR A 56 14.85 8.69 20.68
CA TYR A 56 15.62 7.76 21.52
C TYR A 56 15.74 8.22 22.97
N THR A 57 15.77 9.53 23.25
CA THR A 57 15.69 10.04 24.63
C THR A 57 14.33 9.73 25.26
N ILE A 58 13.22 9.81 24.52
CA ILE A 58 11.89 9.43 25.04
C ILE A 58 11.88 7.94 25.44
N GLY A 59 12.38 7.06 24.55
CA GLY A 59 12.54 5.64 24.86
C GLY A 59 13.39 5.42 26.11
N ASP A 60 14.55 6.09 26.18
CA ASP A 60 15.49 5.94 27.29
C ASP A 60 14.93 6.34 28.65
N VAL A 61 14.18 7.46 28.69
CA VAL A 61 13.48 7.90 29.91
C VAL A 61 12.49 6.83 30.38
N ILE A 62 11.69 6.27 29.47
CA ILE A 62 10.73 5.21 29.78
C ILE A 62 11.44 3.94 30.26
N ALA A 63 12.48 3.50 29.55
CA ALA A 63 13.22 2.28 29.89
C ALA A 63 13.88 2.39 31.27
N ARG A 64 14.54 3.52 31.57
CA ARG A 64 15.14 3.77 32.88
C ARG A 64 14.08 3.83 33.98
N TYR A 65 12.97 4.53 33.75
CA TYR A 65 11.85 4.59 34.69
C TYR A 65 11.31 3.19 35.04
N GLN A 66 11.02 2.36 34.03
CA GLN A 66 10.50 1.00 34.25
C GLN A 66 11.51 0.11 34.95
N ARG A 67 12.80 0.26 34.64
CA ARG A 67 13.89 -0.46 35.30
C ARG A 67 14.00 -0.09 36.77
N MET A 68 13.85 1.20 37.11
CA MET A 68 13.83 1.67 38.50
C MET A 68 12.60 1.19 39.28
N LYS A 69 11.51 0.81 38.59
CA LYS A 69 10.37 0.10 39.20
C LYS A 69 10.63 -1.39 39.45
N GLY A 70 11.83 -1.90 39.14
CA GLY A 70 12.23 -3.28 39.34
C GLY A 70 11.98 -4.22 38.15
N LYS A 71 11.38 -3.71 37.06
CA LYS A 71 11.08 -4.53 35.87
C LYS A 71 12.36 -4.98 35.15
N ASN A 72 12.29 -6.11 34.46
CA ASN A 72 13.31 -6.58 33.54
C ASN A 72 13.10 -5.93 32.17
N VAL A 73 13.89 -4.89 31.87
CA VAL A 73 13.67 -4.03 30.71
C VAL A 73 14.59 -4.39 29.56
N LEU A 74 14.00 -4.70 28.41
CA LEU A 74 14.70 -4.77 27.13
C LEU A 74 14.45 -3.46 26.36
N GLN A 75 15.53 -2.72 26.11
CA GLN A 75 15.57 -1.60 25.16
C GLN A 75 16.63 -1.93 24.09
N PRO A 76 16.24 -2.51 22.95
CA PRO A 76 17.17 -2.88 21.90
C PRO A 76 17.42 -1.70 20.95
N MET A 77 18.43 -1.87 20.11
CA MET A 77 18.68 -0.99 18.97
C MET A 77 19.23 -1.82 17.81
N GLY A 78 19.04 -1.34 16.60
CA GLY A 78 19.59 -1.95 15.39
C GLY A 78 19.62 -0.93 14.27
N TRP A 79 19.74 -1.41 13.04
CA TRP A 79 19.88 -0.57 11.84
C TRP A 79 18.98 -1.09 10.74
N ASP A 80 18.05 -0.25 10.29
CA ASP A 80 17.28 -0.55 9.09
C ASP A 80 18.14 -0.18 7.87
N ALA A 81 18.96 -1.14 7.45
CA ALA A 81 20.17 -0.91 6.69
C ALA A 81 20.02 -1.15 5.18
N PHE A 82 18.94 -1.80 4.74
CA PHE A 82 18.62 -1.95 3.32
C PHE A 82 17.76 -0.80 2.77
N GLY A 83 17.60 -0.77 1.45
CA GLY A 83 16.67 0.10 0.75
C GLY A 83 17.31 1.36 0.14
N LEU A 84 16.43 2.20 -0.41
CA LEU A 84 16.79 3.38 -1.19
C LEU A 84 17.76 4.32 -0.48
N PRO A 85 17.60 4.66 0.82
CA PRO A 85 18.42 5.69 1.48
C PRO A 85 19.92 5.48 1.31
N ALA A 86 20.40 4.28 1.66
CA ALA A 86 21.79 3.89 1.57
C ALA A 86 22.28 3.79 0.12
N GLU A 87 21.47 3.20 -0.77
CA GLU A 87 21.86 3.01 -2.17
C GLU A 87 22.04 4.33 -2.92
N ASN A 88 21.10 5.28 -2.81
CA ASN A 88 21.27 6.59 -3.48
C ASN A 88 22.47 7.37 -2.93
N ALA A 89 22.72 7.26 -1.62
CA ALA A 89 23.88 7.88 -0.98
C ALA A 89 25.20 7.27 -1.48
N ALA A 90 25.20 5.97 -1.77
CA ALA A 90 26.32 5.25 -2.35
C ALA A 90 26.53 5.59 -3.84
N ILE A 91 25.45 5.71 -4.64
CA ILE A 91 25.50 6.16 -6.05
C ILE A 91 26.15 7.54 -6.15
N GLN A 92 25.71 8.51 -5.34
CA GLN A 92 26.25 9.87 -5.34
C GLN A 92 27.75 9.92 -5.01
N ARG A 93 28.22 8.98 -4.17
CA ARG A 93 29.61 8.91 -3.70
C ARG A 93 30.46 7.92 -4.50
N LYS A 94 29.87 7.17 -5.43
CA LYS A 94 30.52 6.10 -6.20
C LYS A 94 31.18 5.04 -5.31
N LEU A 95 30.49 4.66 -4.23
CA LEU A 95 30.92 3.64 -3.27
C LEU A 95 29.97 2.45 -3.30
N ALA A 96 30.40 1.31 -2.74
CA ALA A 96 29.50 0.20 -2.47
C ALA A 96 28.51 0.59 -1.35
N PRO A 97 27.20 0.32 -1.49
CA PRO A 97 26.21 0.58 -0.45
C PRO A 97 26.49 -0.13 0.88
N SER A 98 27.13 -1.30 0.84
CA SER A 98 27.62 -2.05 1.99
C SER A 98 28.61 -1.22 2.81
N GLU A 99 29.70 -0.77 2.19
CA GLU A 99 30.75 0.06 2.81
C GLU A 99 30.16 1.34 3.42
N TRP A 100 29.32 2.06 2.67
CA TRP A 100 28.65 3.27 3.13
C TRP A 100 27.80 3.01 4.39
N THR A 101 27.00 1.94 4.34
CA THR A 101 26.12 1.53 5.44
C THR A 101 26.92 1.19 6.69
N ARG A 102 27.98 0.37 6.59
CA ARG A 102 28.81 -0.04 7.73
C ARG A 102 29.48 1.14 8.43
N ASN A 103 30.04 2.06 7.64
CA ASN A 103 30.68 3.27 8.17
C ASN A 103 29.68 4.15 8.93
N ASN A 104 28.45 4.30 8.43
CA ASN A 104 27.42 5.07 9.10
C ASN A 104 26.91 4.39 10.36
N ILE A 105 26.74 3.06 10.34
CA ILE A 105 26.39 2.26 11.51
C ILE A 105 27.41 2.51 12.64
N GLU A 106 28.71 2.40 12.37
CA GLU A 106 29.75 2.64 13.38
C GLU A 106 29.69 4.05 13.95
N LYS A 107 29.52 5.05 13.08
CA LYS A 107 29.44 6.46 13.47
C LYS A 107 28.21 6.73 14.33
N MET A 108 27.03 6.32 13.89
CA MET A 108 25.77 6.52 14.61
C MET A 108 25.76 5.72 15.92
N ARG A 109 26.33 4.51 15.95
CA ARG A 109 26.53 3.71 17.17
C ARG A 109 27.35 4.50 18.18
N GLY A 110 28.47 5.10 17.73
CA GLY A 110 29.31 5.97 18.56
C GLY A 110 28.55 7.16 19.12
N GLN A 111 27.71 7.82 18.31
CA GLN A 111 26.86 8.94 18.76
C GLN A 111 25.81 8.50 19.78
N LEU A 112 25.11 7.37 19.56
CA LEU A 112 24.13 6.82 20.50
C LEU A 112 24.77 6.44 21.85
N LYS A 113 25.95 5.81 21.82
CA LYS A 113 26.71 5.47 23.04
C LYS A 113 27.12 6.73 23.81
N LYS A 114 27.57 7.77 23.13
CA LYS A 114 27.92 9.07 23.75
C LYS A 114 26.73 9.77 24.40
N MET A 115 25.51 9.56 23.90
CA MET A 115 24.28 10.07 24.54
C MET A 115 23.89 9.27 25.79
N GLY A 116 24.53 8.13 26.05
CA GLY A 116 24.32 7.36 27.28
C GLY A 116 22.99 6.62 27.34
N PHE A 117 22.37 6.28 26.21
CA PHE A 117 21.13 5.50 26.21
C PHE A 117 21.34 4.09 26.76
N ALA A 118 20.37 3.62 27.54
CA ALA A 118 20.27 2.33 28.19
C ALA A 118 19.95 1.18 27.21
N ILE A 119 20.71 1.10 26.12
CA ILE A 119 20.51 0.13 25.04
C ILE A 119 21.23 -1.17 25.36
N ASP A 120 20.56 -2.30 25.12
CA ASP A 120 21.18 -3.62 25.10
C ASP A 120 21.88 -3.87 23.75
N TRP A 121 23.16 -3.49 23.67
CA TRP A 121 23.99 -3.67 22.48
C TRP A 121 24.33 -5.14 22.19
N SER A 122 24.04 -6.08 23.09
CA SER A 122 24.24 -7.51 22.79
C SER A 122 23.20 -8.06 21.81
N ARG A 123 22.10 -7.31 21.60
CA ARG A 123 21.00 -7.64 20.69
C ARG A 123 20.98 -6.74 19.45
N GLU A 124 22.13 -6.12 19.15
CA GLU A 124 22.28 -5.28 17.96
C GLU A 124 22.10 -6.10 16.68
N ILE A 125 21.29 -5.58 15.75
CA ILE A 125 21.07 -6.17 14.43
C ILE A 125 21.28 -5.12 13.34
N ALA A 126 21.72 -5.53 12.15
CA ALA A 126 21.57 -4.74 10.93
C ALA A 126 20.77 -5.54 9.92
N THR A 127 19.72 -4.95 9.34
CA THR A 127 18.82 -5.69 8.44
C THR A 127 19.49 -6.14 7.14
N CYS A 128 20.63 -5.53 6.79
CA CYS A 128 21.46 -5.95 5.65
C CYS A 128 22.35 -7.16 5.93
N ASP A 129 22.39 -7.68 7.17
CA ASP A 129 23.21 -8.84 7.53
C ASP A 129 22.59 -10.14 7.05
N VAL A 130 23.44 -11.02 6.54
CA VAL A 130 23.10 -12.39 6.12
C VAL A 130 22.36 -13.14 7.23
N ASP A 131 22.81 -13.00 8.48
CA ASP A 131 22.20 -13.65 9.64
C ASP A 131 20.80 -13.11 10.00
N TYR A 132 20.45 -11.93 9.48
CA TYR A 132 19.13 -11.33 9.61
C TYR A 132 18.24 -11.70 8.42
N TYR A 133 18.61 -11.28 7.20
CA TYR A 133 17.67 -11.36 6.06
C TYR A 133 17.44 -12.79 5.56
N ARG A 134 18.26 -13.77 5.98
CA ARG A 134 17.96 -15.19 5.74
C ARG A 134 16.58 -15.59 6.27
N TRP A 135 16.12 -14.96 7.34
CA TRP A 135 14.84 -15.29 7.99
C TRP A 135 13.64 -14.73 7.23
N GLU A 136 13.75 -13.56 6.62
CA GLU A 136 12.71 -13.04 5.72
C GLU A 136 12.68 -13.80 4.38
N GLN A 137 13.83 -14.27 3.88
CA GLN A 137 13.87 -15.20 2.74
C GLN A 137 13.15 -16.51 3.08
N TRP A 138 13.46 -17.09 4.24
CA TRP A 138 12.78 -18.28 4.73
C TRP A 138 11.26 -18.05 4.87
N LEU A 139 10.85 -16.95 5.50
CA LEU A 139 9.44 -16.61 5.67
C LEU A 139 8.75 -16.43 4.31
N PHE A 140 9.40 -15.77 3.35
CA PHE A 140 8.87 -15.60 2.00
C PHE A 140 8.61 -16.96 1.33
N ILE A 141 9.52 -17.93 1.44
CA ILE A 141 9.30 -19.30 0.94
C ILE A 141 8.08 -19.93 1.61
N GLN A 142 7.93 -19.78 2.93
CA GLN A 142 6.74 -20.30 3.63
C GLN A 142 5.44 -19.65 3.12
N LEU A 143 5.47 -18.35 2.85
CA LEU A 143 4.31 -17.62 2.30
C LEU A 143 4.00 -18.07 0.87
N VAL A 144 5.00 -18.34 0.03
CA VAL A 144 4.80 -18.92 -1.31
C VAL A 144 4.13 -20.29 -1.20
N LYS A 145 4.64 -21.17 -0.32
CA LYS A 145 4.07 -22.51 -0.08
C LYS A 145 2.61 -22.46 0.40
N LYS A 146 2.24 -21.43 1.16
CA LYS A 146 0.87 -21.19 1.64
C LYS A 146 0.00 -20.41 0.65
N GLY A 147 0.52 -20.04 -0.52
CA GLY A 147 -0.20 -19.24 -1.51
C GLY A 147 -0.45 -17.78 -1.10
N LEU A 148 0.26 -17.29 -0.08
CA LEU A 148 0.20 -15.92 0.46
C LEU A 148 1.24 -15.00 -0.17
N ALA A 149 2.25 -15.54 -0.85
CA ALA A 149 3.14 -14.79 -1.73
C ALA A 149 2.98 -15.31 -3.17
N TYR A 150 2.77 -14.41 -4.12
CA TYR A 150 2.48 -14.78 -5.51
C TYR A 150 2.99 -13.74 -6.49
N LYS A 151 3.20 -14.15 -7.74
CA LYS A 151 3.68 -13.26 -8.81
C LYS A 151 2.52 -12.93 -9.76
N LYS A 152 2.36 -11.67 -10.12
CA LYS A 152 1.41 -11.23 -11.16
C LYS A 152 2.02 -10.11 -12.00
N LYS A 153 1.55 -9.98 -13.24
CA LYS A 153 1.73 -8.73 -14.01
C LYS A 153 0.87 -7.65 -13.36
N SER A 154 1.47 -6.50 -13.10
CA SER A 154 0.76 -5.37 -12.52
C SER A 154 1.22 -4.09 -13.17
N LEU A 155 0.30 -3.13 -13.30
CA LEU A 155 0.64 -1.73 -13.56
C LEU A 155 1.23 -1.15 -12.28
N VAL A 156 2.53 -0.88 -12.29
CA VAL A 156 3.28 -0.45 -11.12
C VAL A 156 3.67 1.03 -11.24
N ASN A 157 3.73 1.71 -10.10
CA ASN A 157 4.27 3.07 -9.99
C ASN A 157 5.77 3.01 -10.23
N TRP A 158 6.26 3.65 -11.29
CA TRP A 158 7.67 3.70 -11.67
C TRP A 158 8.24 5.10 -11.47
N ASP A 159 9.30 5.22 -10.68
CA ASP A 159 10.05 6.45 -10.54
C ASP A 159 11.12 6.53 -11.65
N PRO A 160 11.05 7.51 -12.58
CA PRO A 160 12.01 7.63 -13.67
C PRO A 160 13.38 8.17 -13.21
N VAL A 161 13.48 8.78 -12.03
CA VAL A 161 14.74 9.27 -11.47
C VAL A 161 15.43 8.16 -10.67
N ASP A 162 14.68 7.50 -9.77
CA ASP A 162 15.20 6.40 -8.96
C ASP A 162 15.26 5.06 -9.72
N GLN A 163 14.72 5.02 -10.96
CA GLN A 163 14.67 3.85 -11.86
C GLN A 163 14.18 2.58 -11.15
N THR A 164 13.05 2.70 -10.44
CA THR A 164 12.48 1.61 -9.65
C THR A 164 10.98 1.70 -9.52
N VAL A 165 10.37 0.56 -9.21
CA VAL A 165 9.00 0.54 -8.72
C VAL A 165 8.92 1.09 -7.29
N LEU A 166 7.85 1.86 -7.05
CA LEU A 166 7.40 2.36 -5.76
C LEU A 166 6.10 1.64 -5.37
N ALA A 167 5.92 1.32 -4.08
CA ALA A 167 4.60 0.94 -3.59
C ALA A 167 3.66 2.16 -3.56
N ASN A 168 2.35 1.93 -3.40
CA ASN A 168 1.38 3.02 -3.35
C ASN A 168 1.68 3.99 -2.20
N GLU A 169 2.17 3.47 -1.07
CA GLU A 169 2.52 4.24 0.13
C GLU A 169 3.80 5.08 -0.06
N GLN A 170 4.56 4.83 -1.13
CA GLN A 170 5.80 5.54 -1.48
C GLN A 170 5.55 6.63 -2.55
N VAL A 171 4.30 6.84 -2.95
CA VAL A 171 3.89 7.91 -3.87
C VAL A 171 3.13 8.96 -3.07
N VAL A 172 3.64 10.19 -3.08
CA VAL A 172 3.04 11.34 -2.38
C VAL A 172 2.72 12.38 -3.44
N ASP A 173 1.44 12.75 -3.56
CA ASP A 173 0.94 13.72 -4.55
C ASP A 173 1.41 13.41 -5.98
N GLY A 174 1.30 12.13 -6.38
CA GLY A 174 1.67 11.64 -7.71
C GLY A 174 3.17 11.59 -7.99
N LYS A 175 4.00 11.87 -6.97
CA LYS A 175 5.45 11.93 -7.08
C LYS A 175 6.12 10.90 -6.19
N GLY A 176 7.31 10.48 -6.57
CA GLY A 176 8.14 9.65 -5.70
C GLY A 176 8.44 10.40 -4.40
N TRP A 177 8.17 9.77 -3.25
CA TRP A 177 8.31 10.38 -1.91
C TRP A 177 9.70 10.98 -1.64
N ARG A 178 10.71 10.53 -2.39
CA ARG A 178 12.10 10.96 -2.27
C ARG A 178 12.59 11.79 -3.46
N SER A 179 12.37 11.31 -4.68
CA SER A 179 12.84 12.00 -5.89
C SER A 179 12.08 13.28 -6.16
N GLY A 180 10.81 13.37 -5.73
CA GLY A 180 9.88 14.41 -6.13
C GLY A 180 9.49 14.37 -7.62
N ALA A 181 9.91 13.34 -8.34
CA ALA A 181 9.63 13.18 -9.77
C ALA A 181 8.22 12.63 -9.98
N PRO A 182 7.48 13.09 -11.01
CA PRO A 182 6.23 12.47 -11.41
C PRO A 182 6.40 10.99 -11.72
N VAL A 183 5.53 10.16 -11.16
CA VAL A 183 5.57 8.70 -11.31
C VAL A 183 4.94 8.28 -12.64
N GLU A 184 5.56 7.32 -13.33
CA GLU A 184 5.02 6.65 -14.53
C GLU A 184 4.32 5.34 -14.14
N ARG A 185 3.49 4.77 -15.03
CA ARG A 185 2.99 3.39 -14.90
C ARG A 185 3.67 2.51 -15.93
N ARG A 186 4.22 1.40 -15.46
CA ARG A 186 4.79 0.35 -16.32
C ARG A 186 4.12 -0.97 -16.00
N GLU A 187 3.93 -1.83 -16.99
CA GLU A 187 3.50 -3.21 -16.75
C GLU A 187 4.74 -4.05 -16.42
N ILE A 188 4.83 -4.55 -15.20
CA ILE A 188 5.98 -5.35 -14.74
C ILE A 188 5.45 -6.55 -13.94
N SER A 189 6.05 -7.72 -14.13
CA SER A 189 5.81 -8.89 -13.29
C SER A 189 6.45 -8.69 -11.91
N GLN A 190 5.65 -8.68 -10.85
CA GLN A 190 6.11 -8.46 -9.47
C GLN A 190 5.56 -9.48 -8.50
N TRP A 191 6.28 -9.67 -7.39
CA TRP A 191 5.83 -10.43 -6.23
C TRP A 191 4.99 -9.57 -5.30
N PHE A 192 3.88 -10.15 -4.85
CA PHE A 192 2.92 -9.56 -3.94
C PHE A 192 2.72 -10.46 -2.72
N LEU A 193 2.50 -9.85 -1.56
CA LEU A 193 2.00 -10.51 -0.37
C LEU A 193 0.49 -10.28 -0.25
N LYS A 194 -0.28 -11.35 -0.03
CA LYS A 194 -1.75 -11.35 0.12
C LYS A 194 -2.20 -10.80 1.46
N ILE A 195 -1.85 -9.55 1.74
CA ILE A 195 -2.30 -8.88 2.97
C ILE A 195 -3.82 -8.72 3.01
N THR A 196 -4.50 -8.73 1.85
CA THR A 196 -5.96 -8.63 1.81
C THR A 196 -6.67 -9.86 2.40
N ASP A 197 -6.04 -11.04 2.41
CA ASP A 197 -6.59 -12.22 3.08
C ASP A 197 -6.68 -12.01 4.61
N TYR A 198 -5.94 -11.05 5.15
CA TYR A 198 -5.95 -10.63 6.55
C TYR A 198 -6.68 -9.30 6.79
N ALA A 199 -7.35 -8.73 5.78
CA ALA A 199 -7.95 -7.39 5.90
C ALA A 199 -8.99 -7.29 7.02
N GLU A 200 -9.82 -8.31 7.21
CA GLU A 200 -10.80 -8.34 8.31
C GLU A 200 -10.11 -8.44 9.66
N GLU A 201 -9.15 -9.34 9.82
CA GLU A 201 -8.41 -9.53 11.07
C GLU A 201 -7.63 -8.27 11.45
N LEU A 202 -6.97 -7.64 10.49
CA LEU A 202 -6.28 -6.37 10.68
C LEU A 202 -7.24 -5.26 11.10
N LEU A 203 -8.47 -5.23 10.58
CA LEU A 203 -9.46 -4.22 10.91
C LEU A 203 -10.03 -4.44 12.32
N THR A 204 -10.47 -5.66 12.62
CA THR A 204 -11.07 -5.98 13.93
C THR A 204 -10.03 -5.93 15.05
N GLY A 205 -8.78 -6.28 14.77
CA GLY A 205 -7.69 -6.18 15.73
C GLY A 205 -7.41 -4.74 16.20
N LEU A 206 -7.81 -3.73 15.42
CA LEU A 206 -7.72 -2.32 15.85
C LEU A 206 -8.60 -2.00 17.05
N ASP A 207 -9.68 -2.76 17.28
CA ASP A 207 -10.59 -2.58 18.41
C ASP A 207 -9.94 -3.01 19.74
N GLU A 208 -8.91 -3.85 19.69
CA GLU A 208 -8.16 -4.30 20.87
C GLU A 208 -7.04 -3.33 21.28
N LEU A 209 -6.66 -2.39 20.39
CA LEU A 209 -5.54 -1.45 20.60
C LEU A 209 -5.94 -0.23 21.44
N ASN A 210 -6.41 -0.47 22.67
CA ASN A 210 -6.93 0.57 23.57
C ASN A 210 -5.88 1.62 23.99
N GLU A 211 -4.58 1.30 23.91
CA GLU A 211 -3.48 2.20 24.29
C GLU A 211 -2.90 2.97 23.09
N TRP A 212 -3.42 2.76 21.88
CA TRP A 212 -2.93 3.46 20.68
C TRP A 212 -3.58 4.84 20.52
N PRO A 213 -2.85 5.81 19.92
CA PRO A 213 -3.44 7.08 19.54
C PRO A 213 -4.60 6.88 18.55
N GLN A 214 -5.77 7.43 18.87
CA GLN A 214 -6.98 7.27 18.05
C GLN A 214 -6.80 7.75 16.61
N GLN A 215 -5.96 8.77 16.39
CA GLN A 215 -5.62 9.22 15.04
C GLN A 215 -4.99 8.11 14.19
N VAL A 216 -4.07 7.33 14.75
CA VAL A 216 -3.40 6.23 14.03
C VAL A 216 -4.40 5.11 13.73
N VAL A 217 -5.26 4.78 14.70
CA VAL A 217 -6.33 3.78 14.53
C VAL A 217 -7.28 4.21 13.41
N HIS A 218 -7.75 5.46 13.40
CA HIS A 218 -8.61 5.98 12.34
C HIS A 218 -7.92 5.98 10.97
N MET A 219 -6.64 6.35 10.89
CA MET A 219 -5.87 6.26 9.64
C MET A 219 -5.83 4.82 9.11
N GLN A 220 -5.60 3.84 9.97
CA GLN A 220 -5.58 2.42 9.59
C GLN A 220 -6.96 1.91 9.17
N ARG A 221 -8.04 2.22 9.91
CA ARG A 221 -9.42 1.86 9.53
C ARG A 221 -9.79 2.43 8.16
N ASN A 222 -9.48 3.69 7.92
CA ASN A 222 -9.72 4.34 6.64
C ASN A 222 -8.86 3.70 5.54
N TRP A 223 -7.59 3.42 5.82
CA TRP A 223 -6.66 2.74 4.91
C TRP A 223 -7.19 1.37 4.46
N ILE A 224 -7.58 0.52 5.41
CA ILE A 224 -8.15 -0.80 5.15
C ILE A 224 -9.48 -0.67 4.39
N GLY A 225 -10.33 0.26 4.82
CA GLY A 225 -11.51 0.70 4.09
C GLY A 225 -12.49 -0.43 3.77
N LYS A 226 -13.01 -1.11 4.80
CA LYS A 226 -14.06 -2.10 4.63
C LYS A 226 -15.37 -1.44 4.22
N SER A 227 -16.03 -2.03 3.23
CA SER A 227 -17.34 -1.63 2.76
C SER A 227 -18.19 -2.87 2.49
N VAL A 228 -19.48 -2.78 2.82
CA VAL A 228 -20.47 -3.81 2.47
C VAL A 228 -21.38 -3.18 1.43
N GLY A 229 -21.54 -3.87 0.30
CA GLY A 229 -22.25 -3.35 -0.84
C GLY A 229 -22.80 -4.49 -1.69
N VAL A 230 -23.20 -4.15 -2.91
CA VAL A 230 -23.76 -5.12 -3.86
C VAL A 230 -22.97 -5.08 -5.15
N GLU A 231 -22.64 -6.26 -5.66
CA GLU A 231 -22.27 -6.42 -7.06
C GLU A 231 -23.51 -6.54 -7.91
N ILE A 232 -23.61 -5.74 -8.97
CA ILE A 232 -24.78 -5.65 -9.83
C ILE A 232 -24.36 -5.89 -11.27
N ASP A 233 -25.05 -6.80 -11.96
CA ASP A 233 -24.80 -7.12 -13.35
C ASP A 233 -25.71 -6.32 -14.28
N PHE A 234 -25.12 -5.46 -15.10
CA PHE A 234 -25.79 -4.77 -16.19
C PHE A 234 -25.51 -5.50 -17.51
N LYS A 235 -26.57 -5.92 -18.22
CA LYS A 235 -26.42 -6.65 -19.48
C LYS A 235 -26.04 -5.72 -20.63
N ILE A 236 -25.04 -6.09 -21.44
CA ILE A 236 -24.60 -5.34 -22.63
C ILE A 236 -24.42 -6.32 -23.78
N ASP A 237 -25.27 -6.26 -24.80
CA ASP A 237 -25.23 -7.00 -26.08
C ASP A 237 -24.41 -8.31 -26.07
N GLY A 238 -24.97 -9.37 -25.45
CA GLY A 238 -24.37 -10.71 -25.40
C GLY A 238 -23.33 -10.92 -24.29
N SER A 239 -23.06 -9.88 -23.50
CA SER A 239 -22.16 -9.87 -22.34
C SER A 239 -22.83 -9.17 -21.14
N HIS A 240 -22.06 -8.91 -20.09
CA HIS A 240 -22.45 -8.09 -18.95
C HIS A 240 -21.27 -7.24 -18.48
N VAL A 241 -21.59 -6.18 -17.73
CA VAL A 241 -20.65 -5.45 -16.89
C VAL A 241 -21.14 -5.55 -15.46
N THR A 242 -20.31 -6.12 -14.59
CA THR A 242 -20.55 -6.11 -13.15
C THR A 242 -20.06 -4.77 -12.61
N ILE A 243 -20.79 -4.16 -11.68
CA ILE A 243 -20.33 -2.99 -10.91
C ILE A 243 -20.43 -3.30 -9.43
N TYR A 244 -19.72 -2.55 -8.59
CA TYR A 244 -19.88 -2.59 -7.13
C TYR A 244 -20.37 -1.24 -6.62
N THR A 245 -21.35 -1.26 -5.70
CA THR A 245 -21.83 -0.04 -5.04
C THR A 245 -22.16 -0.29 -3.57
N THR A 246 -21.84 0.69 -2.72
CA THR A 246 -22.30 0.78 -1.33
C THR A 246 -23.64 1.53 -1.20
N ARG A 247 -24.14 2.09 -2.31
CA ARG A 247 -25.39 2.86 -2.37
C ARG A 247 -26.44 2.22 -3.29
N PRO A 248 -26.81 0.93 -3.07
CA PRO A 248 -27.84 0.28 -3.90
C PRO A 248 -29.21 0.96 -3.75
N ASP A 249 -29.45 1.68 -2.65
CA ASP A 249 -30.62 2.56 -2.46
C ASP A 249 -30.81 3.56 -3.59
N THR A 250 -29.72 3.99 -4.23
CA THR A 250 -29.72 4.98 -5.32
C THR A 250 -29.80 4.38 -6.73
N LEU A 251 -29.89 3.04 -6.86
CA LEU A 251 -29.80 2.34 -8.15
C LEU A 251 -30.80 2.85 -9.20
N MET A 252 -32.01 3.20 -8.79
CA MET A 252 -33.05 3.70 -9.69
C MET A 252 -32.73 5.08 -10.31
N GLY A 253 -31.74 5.80 -9.76
CA GLY A 253 -31.23 7.07 -10.26
C GLY A 253 -30.05 6.92 -11.21
N VAL A 254 -29.66 5.70 -11.59
CA VAL A 254 -28.54 5.49 -12.52
C VAL A 254 -28.89 6.01 -13.91
N THR A 255 -28.09 6.94 -14.43
CA THR A 255 -28.32 7.55 -15.75
C THR A 255 -27.21 7.26 -16.76
N TYR A 256 -26.05 6.81 -16.32
CA TYR A 256 -24.99 6.27 -17.17
C TYR A 256 -24.13 5.25 -16.40
N LEU A 257 -23.36 4.45 -17.12
CA LEU A 257 -22.29 3.64 -16.54
C LEU A 257 -20.93 4.23 -16.94
N GLY A 258 -20.02 4.34 -15.97
CA GLY A 258 -18.62 4.71 -16.20
C GLY A 258 -17.73 3.47 -16.24
N ILE A 259 -16.88 3.34 -17.26
CA ILE A 259 -15.86 2.29 -17.36
C ILE A 259 -14.46 2.88 -17.48
N ALA A 260 -13.47 2.16 -16.97
CA ALA A 260 -12.06 2.53 -17.08
C ALA A 260 -11.59 2.58 -18.54
N ILE A 261 -10.55 3.37 -18.79
CA ILE A 261 -9.91 3.51 -20.12
C ILE A 261 -9.38 2.15 -20.63
N GLU A 262 -8.84 1.33 -19.72
CA GLU A 262 -8.30 0.01 -19.99
C GLU A 262 -9.37 -1.09 -20.04
N HIS A 263 -10.64 -0.76 -19.77
CA HIS A 263 -11.71 -1.77 -19.69
C HIS A 263 -11.91 -2.49 -21.05
N PRO A 264 -12.09 -3.82 -21.08
CA PRO A 264 -12.26 -4.57 -22.34
C PRO A 264 -13.37 -4.03 -23.25
N LEU A 265 -14.50 -3.59 -22.67
CA LEU A 265 -15.58 -2.96 -23.43
C LEU A 265 -15.17 -1.63 -24.09
N ALA A 266 -14.29 -0.85 -23.46
CA ALA A 266 -13.76 0.37 -24.05
C ALA A 266 -12.91 0.06 -25.28
N GLN A 267 -12.08 -0.99 -25.18
CA GLN A 267 -11.24 -1.46 -26.30
C GLN A 267 -12.11 -1.95 -27.47
N ILE A 268 -13.13 -2.78 -27.19
CA ILE A 268 -14.08 -3.27 -28.21
C ILE A 268 -14.83 -2.11 -28.88
N ALA A 269 -15.30 -1.13 -28.10
CA ALA A 269 -15.98 0.04 -28.65
C ALA A 269 -15.05 0.89 -29.53
N ALA A 270 -13.77 1.00 -29.16
CA ALA A 270 -12.78 1.77 -29.90
C ALA A 270 -12.41 1.16 -31.26
N GLU A 271 -12.58 -0.15 -31.47
CA GLU A 271 -12.34 -0.80 -32.77
C GLU A 271 -13.18 -0.17 -33.90
N LYS A 272 -14.38 0.31 -33.57
CA LYS A 272 -15.34 0.91 -34.52
C LYS A 272 -15.45 2.43 -34.41
N ASN A 273 -14.70 3.06 -33.50
CA ASN A 273 -14.76 4.50 -33.24
C ASN A 273 -13.34 5.09 -33.15
N PRO A 274 -12.81 5.65 -34.25
CA PRO A 274 -11.47 6.24 -34.29
C PRO A 274 -11.26 7.38 -33.27
N ALA A 275 -12.31 8.17 -32.99
CA ALA A 275 -12.24 9.24 -32.00
C ALA A 275 -12.11 8.67 -30.58
N LEU A 276 -12.83 7.59 -30.28
CA LEU A 276 -12.69 6.89 -29.01
C LEU A 276 -11.31 6.24 -28.89
N LYS A 277 -10.80 5.60 -29.94
CA LYS A 277 -9.44 5.05 -29.94
C LYS A 277 -8.40 6.12 -29.61
N GLN A 278 -8.48 7.28 -30.26
CA GLN A 278 -7.60 8.41 -29.97
C GLN A 278 -7.78 8.94 -28.53
N PHE A 279 -9.02 9.01 -28.04
CA PHE A 279 -9.29 9.40 -26.65
C PHE A 279 -8.65 8.41 -25.66
N LEU A 280 -8.77 7.11 -25.90
CA LEU A 280 -8.14 6.07 -25.07
C LEU A 280 -6.63 6.20 -25.08
N GLU A 281 -6.01 6.45 -26.24
CA GLU A 281 -4.55 6.62 -26.36
C GLU A 281 -4.05 7.91 -25.67
N GLN A 282 -4.77 9.03 -25.82
CA GLN A 282 -4.41 10.31 -25.20
C GLN A 282 -4.58 10.33 -23.69
N ASN A 283 -5.62 9.66 -23.21
CA ASN A 283 -5.94 9.54 -21.79
C ASN A 283 -5.40 8.24 -21.19
N LYS A 284 -4.61 7.47 -21.96
CA LYS A 284 -3.67 6.46 -21.46
C LYS A 284 -2.52 7.17 -20.72
N LYS A 285 -2.86 8.01 -19.75
CA LYS A 285 -1.90 8.70 -18.90
C LYS A 285 -1.68 7.86 -17.67
N SER A 286 -0.48 7.30 -17.69
CA SER A 286 0.15 6.51 -16.67
C SER A 286 0.42 7.35 -15.41
N GLY A 287 -0.19 6.98 -14.27
CA GLY A 287 0.45 7.26 -12.96
C GLY A 287 -0.07 8.43 -12.14
N VAL A 288 -1.38 8.64 -12.07
CA VAL A 288 -1.95 9.50 -11.03
C VAL A 288 -2.40 8.69 -9.82
N SER A 289 -2.07 9.16 -8.62
CA SER A 289 -2.58 8.57 -7.38
C SER A 289 -4.09 8.81 -7.26
N GLU A 290 -4.80 8.06 -6.42
CA GLU A 290 -6.23 8.30 -6.19
C GLU A 290 -6.51 9.76 -5.77
N ALA A 291 -5.60 10.36 -5.01
CA ALA A 291 -5.68 11.77 -4.61
C ALA A 291 -5.53 12.74 -5.80
N ASP A 292 -4.64 12.44 -6.74
CA ASP A 292 -4.48 13.27 -7.93
C ASP A 292 -5.67 13.10 -8.88
N ILE A 293 -6.21 11.89 -9.04
CA ILE A 293 -7.41 11.64 -9.85
C ILE A 293 -8.59 12.45 -9.31
N ALA A 294 -8.73 12.55 -7.98
CA ALA A 294 -9.77 13.35 -7.36
C ALA A 294 -9.66 14.86 -7.67
N THR A 295 -8.45 15.35 -7.98
CA THR A 295 -8.19 16.77 -8.30
C THR A 295 -8.10 17.06 -9.81
N GLN A 296 -7.99 16.02 -10.63
CA GLN A 296 -7.96 16.17 -12.08
C GLN A 296 -9.30 16.59 -12.65
N GLU A 297 -9.24 17.35 -13.75
CA GLU A 297 -10.42 17.63 -14.54
C GLU A 297 -11.00 16.33 -15.09
N LYS A 298 -12.25 16.04 -14.74
CA LYS A 298 -12.94 14.83 -15.16
C LYS A 298 -13.20 14.90 -16.66
N CYS A 299 -12.78 13.87 -17.39
CA CYS A 299 -13.00 13.75 -18.81
C CYS A 299 -13.53 12.37 -19.17
N GLY A 300 -14.30 12.30 -20.25
CA GLY A 300 -14.87 11.06 -20.74
C GLY A 300 -15.42 11.17 -22.14
N MET A 301 -15.73 10.03 -22.73
CA MET A 301 -16.32 9.91 -24.06
C MET A 301 -17.35 8.77 -24.09
N ALA A 302 -18.47 9.00 -24.75
CA ALA A 302 -19.49 7.99 -24.97
C ALA A 302 -18.94 6.84 -25.81
N THR A 303 -19.17 5.61 -25.37
CA THR A 303 -18.73 4.41 -26.12
C THR A 303 -19.63 4.08 -27.31
N GLY A 304 -20.88 4.57 -27.29
CA GLY A 304 -21.95 4.11 -28.17
C GLY A 304 -22.60 2.80 -27.74
N LEU A 305 -22.09 2.15 -26.68
CA LEU A 305 -22.70 0.97 -26.06
C LEU A 305 -23.79 1.38 -25.07
N PHE A 306 -24.77 0.50 -24.90
CA PHE A 306 -25.84 0.67 -23.92
C PHE A 306 -25.99 -0.58 -23.06
N ALA A 307 -26.04 -0.37 -21.75
CA ALA A 307 -26.32 -1.40 -20.77
C ALA A 307 -27.81 -1.42 -20.43
N THR A 308 -28.35 -2.59 -20.08
CA THR A 308 -29.74 -2.72 -19.63
C THR A 308 -29.77 -2.65 -18.11
N HIS A 309 -30.52 -1.69 -17.57
CA HIS A 309 -30.74 -1.54 -16.14
C HIS A 309 -31.44 -2.80 -15.56
N PRO A 310 -30.94 -3.41 -14.47
CA PRO A 310 -31.41 -4.72 -14.00
C PRO A 310 -32.87 -4.70 -13.52
N ILE A 311 -33.33 -3.58 -12.96
CA ILE A 311 -34.72 -3.42 -12.49
C ILE A 311 -35.63 -2.80 -13.57
N THR A 312 -35.37 -1.55 -13.98
CA THR A 312 -36.23 -0.83 -14.94
C THR A 312 -36.19 -1.34 -16.38
N GLN A 313 -35.20 -2.17 -16.75
CA GLN A 313 -34.94 -2.64 -18.12
C GLN A 313 -34.64 -1.52 -19.14
N GLN A 314 -34.45 -0.28 -18.67
CA GLN A 314 -34.09 0.85 -19.54
C GLN A 314 -32.65 0.73 -20.05
N LYS A 315 -32.39 1.34 -21.21
CA LYS A 315 -31.06 1.42 -21.80
C LYS A 315 -30.28 2.59 -21.21
N ILE A 316 -29.13 2.27 -20.61
CA ILE A 316 -28.23 3.20 -19.92
C ILE A 316 -26.96 3.35 -20.78
N PRO A 317 -26.59 4.58 -21.20
CA PRO A 317 -25.39 4.79 -22.00
C PRO A 317 -24.12 4.45 -21.20
N VAL A 318 -23.15 3.83 -21.88
CA VAL A 318 -21.85 3.50 -21.29
C VAL A 318 -20.80 4.53 -21.73
N TRP A 319 -20.07 5.08 -20.77
CA TRP A 319 -19.05 6.11 -20.97
C TRP A 319 -17.69 5.62 -20.49
N VAL A 320 -16.65 5.92 -21.25
CA VAL A 320 -15.28 5.81 -20.73
C VAL A 320 -14.98 7.06 -19.92
N THR A 321 -14.41 6.91 -18.72
CA THR A 321 -14.01 8.05 -17.88
C THR A 321 -12.59 7.89 -17.35
N ASN A 322 -11.90 9.00 -17.06
CA ASN A 322 -10.53 9.00 -16.54
C ASN A 322 -10.42 8.77 -15.03
N PHE A 323 -11.55 8.74 -14.31
CA PHE A 323 -11.59 8.59 -12.85
C PHE A 323 -12.05 7.21 -12.38
N VAL A 324 -12.47 6.33 -13.31
CA VAL A 324 -12.74 4.92 -13.02
C VAL A 324 -11.46 4.13 -13.28
N LEU A 325 -11.01 3.38 -12.29
CA LEU A 325 -9.76 2.61 -12.33
C LEU A 325 -10.03 1.13 -12.57
N MET A 326 -9.29 0.50 -13.47
CA MET A 326 -9.42 -0.94 -13.75
C MET A 326 -9.13 -1.81 -12.52
N ASP A 327 -8.21 -1.36 -11.66
CA ASP A 327 -7.83 -2.07 -10.43
C ASP A 327 -8.88 -1.91 -9.30
N TYR A 328 -9.93 -1.10 -9.49
CA TYR A 328 -10.98 -0.91 -8.50
C TYR A 328 -12.27 -1.64 -8.91
N GLY A 329 -12.66 -2.63 -8.10
CA GLY A 329 -13.82 -3.48 -8.39
C GLY A 329 -13.63 -4.25 -9.70
N SER A 330 -14.52 -4.02 -10.66
CA SER A 330 -14.51 -4.59 -12.01
C SER A 330 -13.94 -3.65 -13.08
N GLY A 331 -13.47 -2.46 -12.70
CA GLY A 331 -13.15 -1.38 -13.64
C GLY A 331 -14.38 -0.68 -14.22
N ALA A 332 -15.54 -0.81 -13.56
CA ALA A 332 -16.79 -0.18 -13.94
C ALA A 332 -17.59 0.27 -12.70
N VAL A 333 -18.31 1.39 -12.83
CA VAL A 333 -19.18 1.96 -11.78
C VAL A 333 -20.52 2.38 -12.38
N MET A 334 -21.58 2.28 -11.58
CA MET A 334 -22.83 2.95 -11.89
C MET A 334 -22.71 4.42 -11.50
N ALA A 335 -23.25 5.32 -12.32
CA ALA A 335 -23.24 6.73 -12.01
C ALA A 335 -24.64 7.22 -11.62
N VAL A 336 -24.74 7.86 -10.46
CA VAL A 336 -25.99 8.43 -9.94
C VAL A 336 -25.79 9.92 -9.66
N PRO A 337 -25.88 10.78 -10.69
CA PRO A 337 -25.53 12.20 -10.59
C PRO A 337 -26.28 12.99 -9.53
N ALA A 338 -27.49 12.57 -9.18
CA ALA A 338 -28.24 13.24 -8.12
C ALA A 338 -27.67 12.99 -6.72
N HIS A 339 -26.85 11.95 -6.53
CA HIS A 339 -26.46 11.42 -5.21
C HIS A 339 -24.97 11.09 -5.02
N ASP A 340 -24.13 11.30 -6.05
CA ASP A 340 -22.66 11.29 -5.96
C ASP A 340 -22.11 12.57 -6.61
N GLU A 341 -21.30 13.34 -5.86
CA GLU A 341 -20.75 14.62 -6.32
C GLU A 341 -19.88 14.46 -7.58
N ARG A 342 -19.16 13.35 -7.70
CA ARG A 342 -18.28 13.14 -8.85
C ARG A 342 -19.08 12.85 -10.10
N ASP A 343 -20.12 12.05 -9.96
CA ASP A 343 -21.05 11.75 -11.05
C ASP A 343 -21.81 13.00 -11.48
N HIS A 344 -22.17 13.86 -10.52
CA HIS A 344 -22.84 15.13 -10.76
C HIS A 344 -22.01 16.09 -11.60
N GLU A 345 -20.75 16.34 -11.20
CA GLU A 345 -19.84 17.21 -11.94
C GLU A 345 -19.64 16.72 -13.38
N PHE A 346 -19.48 15.41 -13.56
CA PHE A 346 -19.35 14.80 -14.88
C PHE A 346 -20.66 14.96 -15.69
N ALA A 347 -21.81 14.67 -15.08
CA ALA A 347 -23.10 14.81 -15.73
C ALA A 347 -23.37 16.24 -16.18
N LYS A 348 -23.08 17.24 -15.34
CA LYS A 348 -23.21 18.67 -15.72
C LYS A 348 -22.28 19.03 -16.88
N LYS A 349 -21.02 18.58 -16.84
CA LYS A 349 -20.03 18.87 -17.90
C LYS A 349 -20.46 18.31 -19.26
N TYR A 350 -21.05 17.11 -19.27
CA TYR A 350 -21.43 16.40 -20.50
C TYR A 350 -22.93 16.46 -20.80
N ASN A 351 -23.69 17.29 -20.07
CA ASN A 351 -25.14 17.45 -20.21
C ASN A 351 -25.90 16.11 -20.16
N LEU A 352 -25.51 15.24 -19.23
CA LEU A 352 -26.16 13.97 -18.95
C LEU A 352 -27.34 14.16 -17.98
N THR A 353 -28.28 13.22 -18.02
CA THR A 353 -29.45 13.25 -17.15
C THR A 353 -29.06 13.15 -15.68
N ILE A 354 -29.67 14.01 -14.87
CA ILE A 354 -29.61 13.96 -13.40
C ILE A 354 -31.01 13.52 -12.93
N GLN A 355 -31.10 12.35 -12.29
CA GLN A 355 -32.36 11.74 -11.87
C GLN A 355 -32.40 11.60 -10.34
N PRO A 356 -33.06 12.51 -9.62
CA PRO A 356 -33.23 12.41 -8.17
C PRO A 356 -34.12 11.23 -7.78
N VAL A 357 -33.63 10.44 -6.82
CA VAL A 357 -34.35 9.30 -6.23
C VAL A 357 -34.40 9.31 -4.70
N ILE A 358 -33.70 10.24 -4.03
CA ILE A 358 -33.79 10.46 -2.57
C ILE A 358 -34.37 11.85 -2.30
N LYS A 359 -35.39 11.91 -1.44
CA LYS A 359 -36.00 13.18 -1.02
C LYS A 359 -34.97 14.03 -0.27
N ALA A 360 -34.65 15.19 -0.83
CA ALA A 360 -33.80 16.20 -0.21
C ALA A 360 -34.64 17.30 0.50
N PRO A 361 -34.04 18.13 1.36
CA PRO A 361 -34.69 19.32 1.88
C PRO A 361 -35.25 20.20 0.76
N LYS A 362 -36.36 20.92 1.01
CA LYS A 362 -37.00 21.78 0.00
C LYS A 362 -36.09 22.87 -0.59
N THR A 363 -35.03 23.22 0.13
CA THR A 363 -34.03 24.21 -0.28
C THR A 363 -32.92 23.62 -1.14
N TRP A 364 -32.90 22.30 -1.37
CA TRP A 364 -31.86 21.64 -2.13
C TRP A 364 -32.12 21.77 -3.64
N ASP A 365 -31.06 22.05 -4.39
CA ASP A 365 -31.09 22.21 -5.83
C ASP A 365 -30.19 21.16 -6.49
N PHE A 366 -30.81 20.16 -7.13
CA PHE A 366 -30.12 19.09 -7.85
C PHE A 366 -29.48 19.55 -9.16
N ASP A 367 -29.71 20.78 -9.61
CA ASP A 367 -28.94 21.36 -10.71
C ASP A 367 -27.62 21.96 -10.21
N GLN A 368 -27.46 22.18 -8.91
CA GLN A 368 -26.25 22.76 -8.31
C GLN A 368 -25.34 21.72 -7.65
N ALA A 369 -25.91 20.78 -6.89
CA ALA A 369 -25.13 19.82 -6.12
C ALA A 369 -25.85 18.47 -5.93
N ALA A 370 -25.06 17.40 -5.77
CA ALA A 370 -25.58 16.08 -5.43
C ALA A 370 -26.02 16.04 -3.96
N PHE A 371 -27.18 15.44 -3.69
CA PHE A 371 -27.62 15.16 -2.33
C PHE A 371 -27.09 13.80 -1.88
N THR A 372 -26.03 13.78 -1.07
CA THR A 372 -25.29 12.56 -0.71
C THR A 372 -25.84 11.83 0.51
N ASP A 373 -26.68 12.49 1.32
CA ASP A 373 -27.24 11.90 2.53
C ASP A 373 -28.23 10.76 2.22
N TYR A 374 -28.43 9.89 3.21
CA TYR A 374 -29.49 8.88 3.16
C TYR A 374 -30.85 9.52 3.40
N GLY A 375 -31.89 8.98 2.77
CA GLY A 375 -33.24 9.49 2.94
C GLY A 375 -34.30 8.60 2.30
N THR A 376 -35.52 9.12 2.27
CA THR A 376 -36.66 8.39 1.73
C THR A 376 -36.62 8.35 0.20
N LEU A 377 -36.80 7.15 -0.36
CA LEU A 377 -36.83 6.95 -1.79
C LEU A 377 -38.10 7.53 -2.44
N PHE A 378 -37.93 8.07 -3.64
CA PHE A 378 -38.98 8.44 -4.58
C PHE A 378 -38.48 8.20 -6.01
N ASN A 379 -39.36 8.20 -7.02
CA ASN A 379 -39.01 7.86 -8.41
C ASN A 379 -38.31 6.49 -8.56
N SER A 380 -38.57 5.58 -7.62
CA SER A 380 -37.92 4.28 -7.45
C SER A 380 -38.90 3.12 -7.58
N GLY A 381 -40.13 3.38 -8.02
CA GLY A 381 -41.12 2.34 -8.32
C GLY A 381 -41.59 1.62 -7.07
N GLU A 382 -41.39 0.29 -7.00
CA GLU A 382 -41.83 -0.52 -5.85
C GLU A 382 -41.08 -0.20 -4.54
N PHE A 383 -39.96 0.54 -4.62
CA PHE A 383 -39.17 0.95 -3.46
C PHE A 383 -39.55 2.34 -2.92
N ASP A 384 -40.49 3.04 -3.56
CA ASP A 384 -40.92 4.38 -3.11
C ASP A 384 -41.42 4.35 -1.66
N GLY A 385 -40.97 5.31 -0.86
CA GLY A 385 -41.32 5.42 0.56
C GLY A 385 -40.41 4.66 1.53
N LEU A 386 -39.55 3.77 1.05
CA LEU A 386 -38.51 3.14 1.89
C LEU A 386 -37.39 4.13 2.23
N ASN A 387 -36.62 3.88 3.30
CA ASN A 387 -35.54 4.76 3.75
C ASN A 387 -34.39 3.96 4.36
N GLY A 388 -33.17 4.45 4.21
CA GLY A 388 -31.98 3.93 4.89
C GLY A 388 -31.75 2.45 4.63
N ASP A 389 -31.52 1.70 5.71
CA ASP A 389 -31.20 0.27 5.64
C ASP A 389 -32.33 -0.57 5.03
N ASP A 390 -33.61 -0.22 5.28
CA ASP A 390 -34.76 -0.92 4.69
C ASP A 390 -34.77 -0.83 3.15
N ALA A 391 -34.43 0.35 2.63
CA ALA A 391 -34.34 0.59 1.18
C ALA A 391 -33.18 -0.20 0.57
N ILE A 392 -32.02 -0.19 1.23
CA ILE A 392 -30.86 -0.98 0.84
C ILE A 392 -31.28 -2.44 0.79
N GLU A 393 -31.67 -3.03 1.92
CA GLU A 393 -31.99 -4.46 2.05
C GLU A 393 -33.02 -4.91 1.01
N LYS A 394 -34.09 -4.15 0.81
CA LYS A 394 -35.13 -4.49 -0.16
C LYS A 394 -34.62 -4.53 -1.60
N ILE A 395 -33.77 -3.58 -1.99
CA ILE A 395 -33.16 -3.55 -3.33
C ILE A 395 -32.14 -4.68 -3.47
N GLN A 396 -31.31 -4.94 -2.45
CA GLN A 396 -30.36 -6.06 -2.46
C GLN A 396 -31.11 -7.38 -2.69
N GLN A 397 -32.19 -7.60 -1.95
CA GLN A 397 -33.02 -8.79 -2.06
C GLN A 397 -33.67 -8.92 -3.43
N HIS A 398 -34.22 -7.83 -3.98
CA HIS A 398 -34.77 -7.83 -5.34
C HIS A 398 -33.71 -8.22 -6.39
N LEU A 399 -32.51 -7.67 -6.28
CA LEU A 399 -31.41 -7.98 -7.21
C LEU A 399 -30.98 -9.45 -7.14
N ILE A 400 -30.92 -10.01 -5.93
CA ILE A 400 -30.61 -11.43 -5.68
C ILE A 400 -31.70 -12.33 -6.29
N GLU A 401 -32.98 -12.04 -6.03
CA GLU A 401 -34.10 -12.82 -6.57
C GLU A 401 -34.14 -12.82 -8.10
N LYS A 402 -33.67 -11.74 -8.72
CA LYS A 402 -33.55 -11.62 -10.19
C LYS A 402 -32.25 -12.21 -10.75
N ASN A 403 -31.37 -12.79 -9.91
CA ASN A 403 -30.02 -13.23 -10.29
C ASN A 403 -29.24 -12.12 -11.02
N SER A 404 -29.38 -10.89 -10.54
CA SER A 404 -28.78 -9.68 -11.11
C SER A 404 -27.89 -8.93 -10.12
N GLY A 405 -27.75 -9.46 -8.90
CA GLY A 405 -26.74 -8.99 -7.98
C GLY A 405 -26.50 -9.93 -6.80
N LYS A 406 -25.42 -9.66 -6.07
CA LYS A 406 -25.00 -10.40 -4.87
C LYS A 406 -24.34 -9.46 -3.87
N ILE A 407 -24.60 -9.68 -2.59
CA ILE A 407 -23.96 -8.91 -1.51
C ILE A 407 -22.47 -9.27 -1.48
N ARG A 408 -21.61 -8.26 -1.41
CA ARG A 408 -20.15 -8.44 -1.36
C ARG A 408 -19.53 -7.50 -0.34
N VAL A 409 -18.65 -8.06 0.48
CA VAL A 409 -17.72 -7.28 1.30
C VAL A 409 -16.51 -6.93 0.44
N ASN A 410 -16.13 -5.66 0.43
CA ASN A 410 -14.99 -5.16 -0.32
C ASN A 410 -14.08 -4.35 0.60
N TYR A 411 -12.77 -4.39 0.34
CA TYR A 411 -11.76 -3.63 1.07
C TYR A 411 -11.03 -2.70 0.11
N ARG A 412 -10.70 -1.50 0.59
CA ARG A 412 -9.83 -0.57 -0.13
C ARG A 412 -8.37 -1.05 -0.14
N LEU A 413 -7.97 -1.78 0.90
CA LEU A 413 -6.64 -2.39 1.01
C LEU A 413 -6.32 -3.21 -0.24
N ARG A 414 -5.11 -3.04 -0.76
CA ARG A 414 -4.58 -3.83 -1.89
C ARG A 414 -3.47 -4.75 -1.40
N ASP A 415 -3.21 -5.79 -2.17
CA ASP A 415 -2.06 -6.66 -1.93
C ASP A 415 -0.75 -5.88 -1.98
N TRP A 416 0.18 -6.27 -1.12
CA TRP A 416 1.42 -5.55 -0.93
C TRP A 416 2.47 -5.97 -1.95
N GLY A 417 2.76 -5.10 -2.93
CA GLY A 417 3.84 -5.31 -3.91
C GLY A 417 5.22 -5.10 -3.28
N ILE A 418 6.01 -6.17 -3.18
CA ILE A 418 7.31 -6.16 -2.48
C ILE A 418 8.53 -6.19 -3.39
N SER A 419 8.38 -6.52 -4.68
CA SER A 419 9.51 -6.48 -5.62
C SER A 419 10.01 -5.06 -5.86
N ARG A 420 11.34 -4.88 -5.87
CA ARG A 420 12.01 -3.62 -6.20
C ARG A 420 13.13 -3.89 -7.21
N GLN A 421 13.30 -3.00 -8.18
CA GLN A 421 14.32 -3.14 -9.25
C GLN A 421 15.62 -2.47 -8.80
N ARG A 422 16.05 -2.79 -7.58
CA ARG A 422 17.16 -2.15 -6.87
C ARG A 422 18.18 -3.19 -6.44
N TYR A 423 19.39 -2.72 -6.14
CA TYR A 423 20.48 -3.59 -5.72
C TYR A 423 20.44 -3.86 -4.21
N TRP A 424 20.34 -2.79 -3.43
CA TRP A 424 20.62 -2.83 -2.00
C TRP A 424 19.38 -3.24 -1.20
N GLY A 425 19.07 -4.53 -1.27
CA GLY A 425 17.95 -5.16 -0.59
C GLY A 425 18.07 -6.67 -0.60
N THR A 426 17.19 -7.33 0.12
CA THR A 426 17.19 -8.78 0.23
C THR A 426 16.87 -9.45 -1.11
N PRO A 427 17.72 -10.37 -1.60
CA PRO A 427 17.38 -11.20 -2.74
C PRO A 427 16.10 -12.01 -2.50
N ILE A 428 15.14 -11.93 -3.43
CA ILE A 428 13.95 -12.78 -3.39
C ILE A 428 14.40 -14.22 -3.70
N PRO A 429 14.14 -15.21 -2.81
CA PRO A 429 14.70 -16.56 -2.92
C PRO A 429 13.92 -17.45 -3.89
N MET A 430 13.79 -16.98 -5.14
CA MET A 430 13.09 -17.65 -6.23
C MET A 430 14.01 -17.76 -7.44
N ILE A 431 13.99 -18.93 -8.09
CA ILE A 431 14.71 -19.21 -9.33
C ILE A 431 13.67 -19.32 -10.46
N HIS A 432 13.93 -18.66 -11.57
CA HIS A 432 13.12 -18.81 -12.77
C HIS A 432 13.70 -19.94 -13.62
N CYS A 433 12.89 -20.94 -13.94
CA CYS A 433 13.23 -22.06 -14.81
C CYS A 433 12.25 -22.07 -15.99
N ASP A 434 12.75 -22.15 -17.22
CA ASP A 434 11.91 -22.15 -18.42
C ASP A 434 10.92 -23.32 -18.45
N ASP A 435 11.26 -24.45 -17.82
CA ASP A 435 10.40 -25.64 -17.76
C ASP A 435 9.51 -25.70 -16.51
N CYS A 436 9.97 -25.17 -15.37
CA CYS A 436 9.30 -25.32 -14.07
C CYS A 436 8.60 -24.03 -13.60
N GLY A 437 8.81 -22.91 -14.28
CA GLY A 437 8.35 -21.59 -13.86
C GLY A 437 9.20 -21.04 -12.69
N ASP A 438 8.54 -20.29 -11.79
CA ASP A 438 9.19 -19.72 -10.62
C ASP A 438 9.23 -20.75 -9.47
N VAL A 439 10.42 -21.24 -9.13
CA VAL A 439 10.67 -22.29 -8.13
C VAL A 439 11.40 -21.70 -6.92
N PRO A 440 10.97 -21.97 -5.67
CA PRO A 440 11.70 -21.48 -4.50
C PRO A 440 13.07 -22.15 -4.37
N VAL A 441 14.04 -21.40 -3.86
CA VAL A 441 15.32 -21.97 -3.41
C VAL A 441 15.07 -23.00 -2.29
N ASN A 442 15.87 -24.05 -2.17
CA ASN A 442 15.71 -24.99 -1.06
C ASN A 442 16.01 -24.28 0.27
N GLU A 443 15.25 -24.57 1.33
CA GLU A 443 15.46 -23.91 2.62
C GLU A 443 16.87 -24.14 3.21
N ASN A 444 17.48 -25.29 2.90
CA ASN A 444 18.85 -25.61 3.32
C ASN A 444 19.93 -24.83 2.54
N ASP A 445 19.58 -24.27 1.38
CA ASP A 445 20.46 -23.46 0.54
C ASP A 445 20.36 -21.97 0.88
N LEU A 446 19.47 -21.59 1.81
CA LEU A 446 19.42 -20.23 2.31
C LEU A 446 20.65 -19.90 3.17
N PRO A 447 21.14 -18.66 3.10
CA PRO A 447 20.57 -17.53 2.36
C PRO A 447 21.04 -17.40 0.91
N VAL A 448 20.19 -16.79 0.06
CA VAL A 448 20.66 -16.22 -1.21
C VAL A 448 21.42 -14.94 -0.88
N VAL A 449 22.76 -15.00 -0.97
CA VAL A 449 23.65 -13.92 -0.51
C VAL A 449 23.71 -12.78 -1.52
N LEU A 450 23.47 -11.54 -1.08
CA LEU A 450 23.65 -10.35 -1.91
C LEU A 450 25.15 -10.08 -2.09
N PRO A 451 25.69 -9.97 -3.32
CA PRO A 451 27.11 -9.72 -3.54
C PRO A 451 27.47 -8.27 -3.20
N GLU A 452 28.05 -7.99 -2.03
CA GLU A 452 28.24 -6.63 -1.46
C GLU A 452 29.23 -5.69 -2.18
N HIS A 453 30.02 -6.19 -3.15
CA HIS A 453 31.09 -5.42 -3.81
C HIS A 453 30.63 -4.62 -5.03
N LEU A 454 29.37 -4.75 -5.44
CA LEU A 454 28.85 -4.06 -6.63
C LEU A 454 28.57 -2.59 -6.32
N ILE A 455 28.90 -1.73 -7.28
CA ILE A 455 28.66 -0.29 -7.20
C ILE A 455 27.49 0.05 -8.13
N PRO A 456 26.31 0.44 -7.59
CA PRO A 456 25.17 0.82 -8.41
C PRO A 456 25.43 2.14 -9.14
N THR A 457 24.92 2.26 -10.36
CA THR A 457 25.07 3.47 -11.21
C THR A 457 23.79 4.31 -11.29
N GLY A 458 22.68 3.81 -10.75
CA GLY A 458 21.35 4.41 -10.86
C GLY A 458 20.56 3.98 -12.09
N ALA A 459 21.14 3.21 -13.01
CA ALA A 459 20.46 2.67 -14.20
C ALA A 459 19.82 1.29 -13.95
N GLY A 460 19.09 1.14 -12.84
CA GLY A 460 18.52 -0.13 -12.39
C GLY A 460 19.48 -1.01 -11.57
N SER A 461 19.04 -2.23 -11.22
CA SER A 461 19.82 -3.14 -10.38
C SER A 461 21.01 -3.76 -11.13
N PRO A 462 22.26 -3.66 -10.63
CA PRO A 462 23.45 -4.26 -11.21
C PRO A 462 23.41 -5.80 -11.17
N LEU A 463 22.54 -6.39 -10.34
CA LEU A 463 22.33 -7.83 -10.29
C LEU A 463 21.87 -8.40 -11.64
N ALA A 464 21.10 -7.63 -12.42
CA ALA A 464 20.62 -8.05 -13.73
C ALA A 464 21.76 -8.27 -14.75
N SER A 465 22.90 -7.62 -14.54
CA SER A 465 24.11 -7.75 -15.37
C SER A 465 25.18 -8.65 -14.75
N TYR A 466 24.96 -9.21 -13.55
CA TYR A 466 25.96 -9.95 -12.81
C TYR A 466 25.71 -11.46 -12.90
N GLU A 467 26.23 -12.07 -13.98
CA GLU A 467 26.00 -13.49 -14.30
C GLU A 467 26.32 -14.45 -13.15
N ALA A 468 27.38 -14.18 -12.41
CA ALA A 468 27.82 -15.03 -11.28
C ALA A 468 26.80 -15.09 -10.13
N PHE A 469 25.81 -14.21 -10.11
CA PHE A 469 24.72 -14.24 -9.13
C PHE A 469 23.45 -14.89 -9.68
N TYR A 470 23.02 -14.54 -10.90
CA TYR A 470 21.72 -15.01 -11.39
C TYR A 470 21.77 -16.32 -12.19
N LYS A 471 22.93 -16.71 -12.76
CA LYS A 471 23.06 -18.01 -13.43
C LYS A 471 23.22 -19.10 -12.38
N THR A 472 22.22 -19.99 -12.31
CA THR A 472 22.18 -21.10 -11.35
C THR A 472 21.36 -22.24 -11.90
N THR A 473 21.34 -23.38 -11.23
CA THR A 473 20.54 -24.55 -11.59
C THR A 473 19.16 -24.50 -10.93
N CYS A 474 18.11 -24.89 -11.65
CA CYS A 474 16.79 -25.12 -11.11
C CYS A 474 16.82 -26.24 -10.05
N PRO A 475 16.36 -25.99 -8.81
CA PRO A 475 16.36 -27.00 -7.75
C PRO A 475 15.33 -28.12 -7.98
N ALA A 476 14.33 -27.90 -8.84
CA ALA A 476 13.31 -28.91 -9.15
C ALA A 476 13.73 -29.89 -10.26
N CYS A 477 14.48 -29.45 -11.28
CA CYS A 477 14.81 -30.28 -12.44
C CYS A 477 16.30 -30.37 -12.78
N GLY A 478 17.16 -29.58 -12.12
CA GLY A 478 18.61 -29.60 -12.31
C GLY A 478 19.14 -28.92 -13.58
N LYS A 479 18.27 -28.29 -14.39
CA LYS A 479 18.68 -27.55 -15.60
C LYS A 479 19.18 -26.14 -15.25
N ASN A 480 20.07 -25.60 -16.07
CA ASN A 480 20.56 -24.22 -15.99
C ASN A 480 19.60 -23.22 -16.61
#